data_AF-A0A8T6TML6-F1
#
_entry.id   AF-A0A8T6TML6-F1
#
_cell.length_a   1.000
_cell.length_b   1.000
_cell.length_c   1.000
_cell.angle_alpha   90.00
_cell.angle_beta   90.00
_cell.angle_gamma   90.00
#
_symmetry.space_group_name_H-M   'P 1'
#
loop_
_entity.id
_entity.type
_entity.pdbx_description
1 polymer ?
#
loop_
_entity_poly.entity_id
_entity_poly.type
_entity_poly.pdbx_seq_one_letter_code
_entity_poly.pdbx_strand_id
1 'polypeptide(L)'
;MPNKAKPYDIEDWPELVVQAVGIMNDHNWFPLATLMTGMPDETEDDTMATLELLDDLKDAKMFFTPLLFIPLEDCLLNRSRVVPLDHLTDAQWDFLSTCWRYNVDFWYPTSFSARVPLVLGSALLYGMYYRWKHGPRVARHIWKVAGYPQGFWSSKALKTRVVGGCEPALCADDPTTVEVGDEGTGGNGRVGGAA
;
A
#
# COMPACT_ATOMS: atom_id res chain seq x y z
N MET A 1 -28.72 18.71 -3.41
CA MET A 1 -28.13 20.07 -3.37
C MET A 1 -27.59 20.37 -4.77
N PRO A 2 -28.28 21.18 -5.58
CA PRO A 2 -27.71 21.65 -6.85
C PRO A 2 -26.46 22.49 -6.52
N ASN A 3 -25.32 22.22 -7.18
CA ASN A 3 -24.00 22.87 -7.01
C ASN A 3 -23.02 22.27 -5.97
N LYS A 4 -23.34 21.14 -5.32
CA LYS A 4 -22.30 20.37 -4.61
C LYS A 4 -21.64 19.42 -5.61
N ALA A 5 -20.32 19.27 -5.54
CA ALA A 5 -19.62 18.22 -6.28
C ALA A 5 -20.31 16.87 -6.01
N LYS A 6 -20.54 16.09 -7.07
CA LYS A 6 -21.07 14.72 -6.92
C LYS A 6 -20.06 13.95 -6.07
N PRO A 7 -20.49 13.20 -5.03
CA PRO A 7 -19.59 12.28 -4.37
C PRO A 7 -19.04 11.28 -5.40
N TYR A 8 -17.79 10.87 -5.21
CA TYR A 8 -17.20 9.78 -5.97
C TYR A 8 -18.00 8.48 -5.74
N ASP A 9 -17.93 7.58 -6.72
CA ASP A 9 -18.54 6.27 -6.57
C ASP A 9 -17.64 5.42 -5.63
N ILE A 10 -18.21 4.43 -4.95
CA ILE A 10 -17.52 3.71 -3.85
C ILE A 10 -16.33 2.92 -4.40
N GLU A 11 -16.49 2.42 -5.61
CA GLU A 11 -15.52 1.63 -6.36
C GLU A 11 -14.24 2.42 -6.67
N ASP A 12 -14.33 3.74 -6.76
CA ASP A 12 -13.19 4.64 -7.02
C ASP A 12 -12.31 4.85 -5.77
N TRP A 13 -12.77 4.39 -4.59
CA TRP A 13 -12.11 4.68 -3.32
C TRP A 13 -10.63 4.30 -3.26
N PRO A 14 -10.19 3.09 -3.69
CA PRO A 14 -8.77 2.73 -3.67
C PRO A 14 -7.91 3.68 -4.49
N GLU A 15 -8.36 4.02 -5.71
CA GLU A 15 -7.65 4.93 -6.61
C GLU A 15 -7.55 6.34 -6.01
N LEU A 16 -8.63 6.85 -5.40
CA LEU A 16 -8.63 8.15 -4.75
C LEU A 16 -7.63 8.23 -3.60
N VAL A 17 -7.49 7.16 -2.82
CA VAL A 17 -6.49 7.09 -1.74
C VAL A 17 -5.09 7.18 -2.31
N VAL A 18 -4.77 6.40 -3.35
CA VAL A 18 -3.45 6.42 -4.00
C VAL A 18 -3.12 7.80 -4.56
N GLN A 19 -4.06 8.42 -5.29
CA GLN A 19 -3.89 9.76 -5.84
C GLN A 19 -3.69 10.81 -4.73
N ALA A 20 -4.50 10.77 -3.67
CA ALA A 20 -4.38 11.70 -2.55
C ALA A 20 -3.03 11.58 -1.84
N VAL A 21 -2.55 10.35 -1.63
CA VAL A 21 -1.22 10.10 -1.04
C VAL A 21 -0.11 10.61 -1.96
N GLY A 22 -0.22 10.39 -3.28
CA GLY A 22 0.70 10.92 -4.27
C GLY A 22 0.82 12.45 -4.18
N ILE A 23 -0.31 13.15 -4.21
CA ILE A 23 -0.35 14.62 -4.08
C ILE A 23 0.29 15.07 -2.76
N MET A 24 0.00 14.40 -1.64
CA MET A 24 0.64 14.70 -0.36
C MET A 24 2.16 14.53 -0.43
N ASN A 25 2.64 13.44 -1.02
CA ASN A 25 4.06 13.13 -1.15
C ASN A 25 4.81 14.13 -2.06
N ASP A 26 4.18 14.64 -3.12
CA ASP A 26 4.72 15.70 -3.98
C ASP A 26 4.96 16.99 -3.20
N HIS A 27 4.14 17.25 -2.18
CA HIS A 27 4.27 18.38 -1.27
C HIS A 27 5.10 18.06 0.00
N ASN A 28 5.85 16.95 0.01
CA ASN A 28 6.65 16.47 1.14
C ASN A 28 5.83 16.20 2.42
N TRP A 29 4.55 15.87 2.28
CA TRP A 29 3.71 15.42 3.39
C TRP A 29 3.69 13.90 3.44
N PHE A 30 4.04 13.35 4.60
CA PHE A 30 4.15 11.91 4.82
C PHE A 30 2.99 11.48 5.71
N PRO A 31 1.86 11.03 5.14
CA PRO A 31 0.68 10.73 5.91
C PRO A 31 0.91 9.50 6.81
N LEU A 32 0.19 9.50 7.93
CA LEU A 32 0.02 8.32 8.77
C LEU A 32 -1.35 7.74 8.45
N ALA A 33 -1.38 6.54 7.86
CA ALA A 33 -2.61 5.84 7.54
C ALA A 33 -2.90 4.76 8.57
N THR A 34 -4.05 4.87 9.21
CA THR A 34 -4.56 3.84 10.12
C THR A 34 -5.47 2.92 9.34
N LEU A 35 -5.09 1.65 9.23
CA LEU A 35 -5.85 0.61 8.54
C LEU A 35 -6.31 -0.40 9.57
N MET A 36 -7.54 -0.88 9.45
CA MET A 36 -8.15 -1.76 10.44
C MET A 36 -8.58 -3.08 9.81
N THR A 37 -8.41 -4.17 10.54
CA THR A 37 -8.96 -5.48 10.18
C THR A 37 -9.68 -6.13 11.37
N GLY A 38 -10.48 -7.16 11.13
CA GLY A 38 -11.29 -7.85 12.12
C GLY A 38 -12.66 -7.22 12.35
N MET A 39 -13.13 -6.41 11.39
CA MET A 39 -14.47 -5.81 11.44
C MET A 39 -15.56 -6.89 11.49
N PRO A 40 -16.74 -6.59 12.07
CA PRO A 40 -17.91 -7.47 11.95
C PRO A 40 -18.23 -7.67 10.47
N ASP A 41 -18.53 -8.91 10.09
CA ASP A 41 -18.84 -9.31 8.71
C ASP A 41 -17.71 -9.11 7.68
N GLU A 42 -16.48 -8.80 8.11
CA GLU A 42 -15.31 -8.77 7.22
C GLU A 42 -15.07 -10.15 6.59
N THR A 43 -14.97 -10.15 5.26
CA THR A 43 -14.68 -11.35 4.46
C THR A 43 -13.20 -11.42 4.09
N GLU A 44 -12.78 -12.58 3.60
CA GLU A 44 -11.41 -12.73 3.08
C GLU A 44 -11.18 -11.83 1.86
N ASP A 45 -12.19 -11.65 1.00
CA ASP A 45 -12.12 -10.78 -0.18
C ASP A 45 -11.88 -9.31 0.21
N ASP A 46 -12.52 -8.84 1.29
CA ASP A 46 -12.29 -7.47 1.81
C ASP A 46 -10.85 -7.28 2.30
N THR A 47 -10.30 -8.32 2.95
CA THR A 47 -8.90 -8.31 3.42
C THR A 47 -7.94 -8.33 2.23
N MET A 48 -8.27 -9.09 1.17
CA MET A 48 -7.49 -9.12 -0.06
C MET A 48 -7.51 -7.80 -0.81
N ALA A 49 -8.68 -7.14 -0.93
CA ALA A 49 -8.78 -5.81 -1.51
C ALA A 49 -7.93 -4.77 -0.72
N THR A 50 -7.87 -4.90 0.61
CA THR A 50 -7.00 -4.06 1.44
C THR A 50 -5.52 -4.34 1.19
N LEU A 51 -5.13 -5.60 0.98
CA LEU A 51 -3.77 -5.99 0.60
C LEU A 51 -3.38 -5.48 -0.79
N GLU A 52 -4.30 -5.47 -1.75
CA GLU A 52 -4.10 -4.88 -3.08
C GLU A 52 -3.83 -3.38 -2.97
N LEU A 53 -4.67 -2.64 -2.21
CA LEU A 53 -4.43 -1.23 -1.94
C LEU A 53 -3.08 -0.97 -1.25
N LEU A 54 -2.65 -1.85 -0.35
CA LEU A 54 -1.32 -1.76 0.26
C LEU A 54 -0.21 -1.91 -0.79
N ASP A 55 -0.33 -2.86 -1.73
CA ASP A 55 0.68 -3.04 -2.79
C ASP A 55 0.77 -1.82 -3.72
N ASP A 56 -0.37 -1.17 -4.01
CA ASP A 56 -0.41 0.08 -4.77
C ASP A 56 0.28 1.25 -4.01
N LEU A 57 0.27 1.21 -2.68
CA LEU A 57 0.88 2.22 -1.81
C LEU A 57 2.30 1.88 -1.34
N LYS A 58 2.89 0.76 -1.78
CA LYS A 58 4.17 0.25 -1.23
C LYS A 58 5.35 1.23 -1.34
N ASP A 59 5.37 2.05 -2.40
CA ASP A 59 6.43 3.00 -2.70
C ASP A 59 6.08 4.42 -2.21
N ALA A 60 4.89 4.61 -1.64
CA ALA A 60 4.47 5.88 -1.08
C ALA A 60 5.22 6.18 0.23
N LYS A 61 5.58 7.45 0.41
CA LYS A 61 6.20 7.98 1.64
C LYS A 61 5.12 8.14 2.70
N MET A 62 4.83 7.06 3.43
CA MET A 62 3.81 7.06 4.47
C MET A 62 4.12 6.09 5.61
N PHE A 63 3.35 6.20 6.69
CA PHE A 63 3.44 5.28 7.83
C PHE A 63 2.13 4.51 7.99
N PHE A 64 2.18 3.18 7.93
CA PHE A 64 1.02 2.32 8.05
C PHE A 64 0.82 1.89 9.51
N THR A 65 -0.33 2.19 10.10
CA THR A 65 -0.69 1.76 11.46
C THR A 65 -1.77 0.69 11.37
N PRO A 66 -1.41 -0.60 11.39
CA PRO A 66 -2.39 -1.67 11.36
C PRO A 66 -3.04 -1.82 12.74
N LEU A 67 -4.36 -1.78 12.79
CA LEU A 67 -5.17 -1.96 13.99
C LEU A 67 -6.09 -3.17 13.87
N LEU A 68 -6.40 -3.75 15.02
CA LEU A 68 -7.51 -4.70 15.14
C LEU A 68 -8.75 -3.97 15.60
N PHE A 69 -9.90 -4.40 15.10
CA PHE A 69 -11.18 -3.90 15.56
C PHE A 69 -11.39 -4.17 17.06
N ILE A 70 -11.72 -3.11 17.79
CA ILE A 70 -12.08 -3.15 19.21
C ILE A 70 -13.43 -2.42 19.35
N PRO A 71 -14.50 -3.10 19.80
CA PRO A 71 -15.79 -2.47 20.01
C PRO A 71 -15.70 -1.50 21.19
N LEU A 72 -16.23 -0.29 20.99
CA LEU A 72 -16.34 0.74 22.02
C LEU A 72 -17.74 0.69 22.64
N GLU A 73 -17.85 0.88 23.96
CA GLU A 73 -19.09 0.70 24.73
C GLU A 73 -20.26 1.53 24.20
N ASP A 74 -20.01 2.79 23.82
CA ASP A 74 -21.04 3.75 23.37
C ASP A 74 -21.20 3.82 21.84
N CYS A 75 -20.74 2.81 21.10
CA CYS A 75 -20.88 2.74 19.64
C CYS A 75 -21.93 1.73 19.18
N LEU A 76 -22.44 1.90 17.95
CA LEU A 76 -23.42 0.98 17.35
C LEU A 76 -22.96 -0.48 17.34
N LEU A 77 -21.64 -0.69 17.24
CA LEU A 77 -21.00 -2.01 17.20
C LEU A 77 -20.51 -2.50 18.56
N ASN A 78 -20.98 -1.95 19.68
CA ASN A 78 -20.50 -2.27 21.03
C ASN A 78 -20.58 -3.75 21.44
N ARG A 79 -21.54 -4.50 20.88
CA ARG A 79 -21.74 -5.94 21.14
C ARG A 79 -21.05 -6.84 20.11
N SER A 80 -20.27 -6.27 19.22
CA SER A 80 -19.60 -7.03 18.17
C SER A 80 -18.45 -7.87 18.72
N ARG A 81 -18.17 -8.98 18.05
CA ARG A 81 -17.06 -9.86 18.45
C ARG A 81 -15.70 -9.17 18.24
N VAL A 82 -14.77 -9.45 19.15
CA VAL A 82 -13.35 -9.12 18.99
C VAL A 82 -12.63 -10.33 18.43
N VAL A 83 -11.78 -10.12 17.43
CA VAL A 83 -10.86 -11.16 16.94
C VAL A 83 -9.53 -10.98 17.66
N PRO A 84 -9.16 -11.87 18.61
CA PRO A 84 -7.84 -11.82 19.23
C PRO A 84 -6.76 -12.23 18.22
N LEU A 85 -5.52 -11.77 18.43
CA LEU A 85 -4.38 -12.04 17.55
C LEU A 85 -4.21 -13.53 17.20
N ASP A 86 -4.43 -14.44 18.15
CA ASP A 86 -4.25 -15.89 17.95
C ASP A 86 -5.30 -16.53 17.02
N HIS A 87 -6.40 -15.81 16.73
CA HIS A 87 -7.52 -16.29 15.91
C HIS A 87 -7.66 -15.53 14.58
N LEU A 88 -6.68 -14.71 14.21
CA LEU A 88 -6.69 -14.04 12.90
C LEU A 88 -6.53 -15.05 11.76
N THR A 89 -7.18 -14.75 10.64
CA THR A 89 -7.02 -15.51 9.39
C THR A 89 -5.62 -15.29 8.80
N ASP A 90 -5.21 -16.15 7.86
CA ASP A 90 -3.93 -15.99 7.17
C ASP A 90 -3.85 -14.65 6.40
N ALA A 91 -4.94 -14.21 5.77
CA ALA A 91 -5.02 -12.93 5.06
C ALA A 91 -4.87 -11.75 6.02
N GLN A 92 -5.54 -11.79 7.18
CA GLN A 92 -5.43 -10.72 8.19
C GLN A 92 -4.01 -10.64 8.77
N TRP A 93 -3.38 -11.78 9.03
CA TRP A 93 -1.99 -11.82 9.43
C TRP A 93 -1.04 -11.30 8.34
N ASP A 94 -1.34 -11.60 7.07
CA ASP A 94 -0.57 -11.08 5.94
C ASP A 94 -0.71 -9.56 5.84
N PHE A 95 -1.91 -9.01 6.03
CA PHE A 95 -2.17 -7.57 6.13
C PHE A 95 -1.33 -6.92 7.24
N LEU A 96 -1.41 -7.42 8.48
CA LEU A 96 -0.65 -6.86 9.61
C LEU A 96 0.85 -6.84 9.30
N SER A 97 1.37 -7.98 8.82
CA SER A 97 2.80 -8.13 8.55
C SER A 97 3.27 -7.33 7.33
N THR A 98 2.42 -7.10 6.32
CA THR A 98 2.71 -6.21 5.18
C THR A 98 2.86 -4.76 5.63
N CYS A 99 1.92 -4.25 6.43
CA CYS A 99 2.01 -2.89 6.99
C CYS A 99 3.34 -2.66 7.73
N TRP A 100 3.69 -3.57 8.63
CA TRP A 100 4.96 -3.49 9.37
C TRP A 100 6.18 -3.66 8.48
N ARG A 101 6.08 -4.52 7.46
CA ARG A 101 7.15 -4.71 6.48
C ARG A 101 7.45 -3.42 5.72
N TYR A 102 6.43 -2.75 5.19
CA TYR A 102 6.60 -1.47 4.50
C TYR A 102 7.14 -0.38 5.42
N ASN A 103 6.67 -0.32 6.67
CA ASN A 103 7.24 0.60 7.64
C ASN A 103 8.74 0.34 7.88
N VAL A 104 9.15 -0.92 8.05
CA VAL A 104 10.57 -1.26 8.22
C VAL A 104 11.35 -0.93 6.95
N ASP A 105 10.83 -1.25 5.76
CA ASP A 105 11.55 -1.01 4.52
C ASP A 105 11.76 0.49 4.24
N PHE A 106 10.81 1.34 4.61
CA PHE A 106 10.90 2.80 4.44
C PHE A 106 11.65 3.52 5.58
N TRP A 107 11.30 3.22 6.84
CA TRP A 107 11.79 3.98 8.01
C TRP A 107 13.06 3.41 8.63
N TYR A 108 13.38 2.14 8.40
CA TYR A 108 14.59 1.52 8.96
C TYR A 108 15.77 1.62 7.99
N PRO A 109 17.00 1.91 8.46
CA PRO A 109 18.15 2.04 7.59
C PRO A 109 18.37 0.79 6.72
N THR A 110 18.57 0.99 5.42
CA THR A 110 18.83 -0.08 4.45
C THR A 110 20.25 -0.67 4.58
N SER A 111 21.12 -0.04 5.36
CA SER A 111 22.49 -0.48 5.62
C SER A 111 22.55 -1.91 6.16
N PHE A 112 23.45 -2.71 5.57
CA PHE A 112 23.66 -4.10 5.97
C PHE A 112 23.94 -4.26 7.47
N SER A 113 24.75 -3.37 8.05
CA SER A 113 25.07 -3.35 9.48
C SER A 113 23.86 -3.10 10.39
N ALA A 114 22.81 -2.44 9.90
CA ALA A 114 21.57 -2.21 10.64
C ALA A 114 20.59 -3.38 10.47
N ARG A 115 20.52 -3.99 9.27
CA ARG A 115 19.59 -5.10 8.98
C ARG A 115 20.04 -6.44 9.58
N VAL A 116 21.33 -6.72 9.66
CA VAL A 116 21.84 -7.99 10.24
C VAL A 116 21.42 -8.17 11.71
N PRO A 117 21.60 -7.17 12.61
CA PRO A 117 21.11 -7.28 13.98
C PRO A 117 19.58 -7.44 14.08
N LEU A 118 18.82 -6.77 13.21
CA LEU A 118 17.35 -6.91 13.17
C LEU A 118 16.94 -8.35 12.84
N VAL A 119 17.51 -8.92 11.79
CA VAL A 119 17.29 -10.30 11.38
C VAL A 119 17.70 -11.25 12.52
N LEU A 120 18.95 -11.21 12.96
CA LEU A 120 19.45 -12.12 14.00
C LEU A 120 18.69 -11.98 15.33
N GLY A 121 18.38 -10.76 15.76
CA GLY A 121 17.62 -10.47 16.96
C GLY A 121 16.20 -11.03 16.87
N SER A 122 15.53 -10.86 15.74
CA SER A 122 14.19 -11.43 15.52
C SER A 122 14.19 -12.96 15.50
N ALA A 123 15.21 -13.61 14.92
CA ALA A 123 15.40 -15.07 15.01
C ALA A 123 15.55 -15.55 16.46
N LEU A 124 16.42 -14.88 17.22
CA LEU A 124 16.71 -15.22 18.60
C LEU A 124 15.45 -15.07 19.47
N LEU A 125 14.76 -13.93 19.37
CA LEU A 125 13.52 -13.67 20.09
C LEU A 125 12.42 -14.67 19.69
N TYR A 126 12.34 -15.03 18.41
CA TYR A 126 11.41 -16.05 17.95
C TYR A 126 11.71 -17.41 18.60
N GLY A 127 12.97 -17.87 18.54
CA GLY A 127 13.38 -19.16 19.10
C GLY A 127 13.20 -19.25 20.62
N MET A 128 13.51 -18.17 21.34
CA MET A 128 13.46 -18.13 22.80
C MET A 128 12.07 -17.89 23.38
N TYR A 129 11.24 -17.07 22.73
CA TYR A 129 9.97 -16.60 23.32
C TYR A 129 8.76 -16.82 22.41
N TYR A 130 8.73 -16.22 21.22
CA TYR A 130 7.51 -16.19 20.41
C TYR A 130 7.08 -17.58 19.93
N ARG A 131 8.03 -18.47 19.63
CA ARG A 131 7.76 -19.86 19.26
C ARG A 131 7.01 -20.61 20.36
N TRP A 132 7.37 -20.38 21.62
CA TRP A 132 6.77 -21.05 22.77
C TRP A 132 5.40 -20.47 23.13
N LYS A 133 5.23 -19.14 22.99
CA LYS A 133 4.00 -18.45 23.38
C LYS A 133 2.90 -18.48 22.31
N HIS A 134 3.25 -18.19 21.06
CA HIS A 134 2.28 -18.03 19.95
C HIS A 134 2.40 -19.16 18.90
N GLY A 135 3.28 -20.13 19.13
CA GLY A 135 3.45 -21.28 18.26
C GLY A 135 4.22 -21.00 16.96
N PRO A 136 4.27 -21.96 16.03
CA PRO A 136 5.05 -21.86 14.80
C PRO A 136 4.41 -20.96 13.73
N ARG A 137 3.12 -20.64 13.83
CA ARG A 137 2.39 -19.85 12.81
C ARG A 137 2.87 -18.40 12.71
N VAL A 138 3.29 -17.82 13.84
CA VAL A 138 3.78 -16.43 13.89
C VAL A 138 5.14 -16.25 13.19
N ALA A 139 5.89 -17.34 12.99
CA ALA A 139 7.24 -17.31 12.42
C ALA A 139 7.27 -16.65 11.04
N ARG A 140 6.34 -17.02 10.17
CA ARG A 140 6.21 -16.48 8.81
C ARG A 140 6.11 -14.96 8.84
N HIS A 141 5.29 -14.44 9.74
CA HIS A 141 4.97 -13.02 9.86
C HIS A 141 6.14 -12.24 10.45
N ILE A 142 6.80 -12.78 11.49
CA ILE A 142 8.03 -12.20 12.04
C ILE A 142 9.12 -12.14 10.97
N TRP A 143 9.31 -13.23 10.21
CA TRP A 143 10.33 -13.28 9.15
C TRP A 143 10.02 -12.33 8.00
N LYS A 144 8.74 -12.17 7.64
CA LYS A 144 8.29 -11.18 6.65
C LYS A 144 8.65 -9.78 7.11
N VAL A 145 8.30 -9.40 8.34
CA VAL A 145 8.60 -8.06 8.90
C VAL A 145 10.12 -7.83 9.01
N ALA A 146 10.87 -8.81 9.52
CA ALA A 146 12.32 -8.71 9.70
C ALA A 146 13.12 -8.75 8.39
N GLY A 147 12.48 -9.12 7.28
CA GLY A 147 13.08 -9.11 5.94
C GLY A 147 14.04 -10.24 5.66
N TYR A 148 13.72 -11.44 6.12
CA TYR A 148 14.48 -12.64 5.75
C TYR A 148 14.48 -12.85 4.23
N PRO A 149 15.59 -13.37 3.66
CA PRO A 149 15.66 -13.66 2.23
C PRO A 149 14.56 -14.64 1.82
N GLN A 150 13.80 -14.28 0.79
CA GLN A 150 12.60 -14.98 0.29
C GLN A 150 12.85 -16.44 -0.16
N GLY A 151 14.11 -16.89 -0.26
CA GLY A 151 14.51 -18.22 -0.72
C GLY A 151 14.33 -19.38 0.27
N PHE A 152 13.79 -19.15 1.48
CA PHE A 152 13.55 -20.20 2.48
C PHE A 152 12.07 -20.67 2.56
N TRP A 153 11.18 -20.15 1.70
CA TRP A 153 9.75 -20.48 1.74
C TRP A 153 9.20 -20.92 0.39
N SER A 154 8.47 -22.04 0.36
CA SER A 154 7.78 -22.58 -0.81
C SER A 154 6.69 -21.60 -1.26
N SER A 155 6.92 -20.97 -2.40
CA SER A 155 6.08 -19.98 -3.07
C SER A 155 4.82 -20.59 -3.69
N LYS A 156 3.95 -21.19 -2.88
CA LYS A 156 2.70 -21.79 -3.38
C LYS A 156 1.42 -20.99 -3.14
N ALA A 157 1.46 -19.78 -2.59
CA ALA A 157 0.23 -19.02 -2.36
C ALA A 157 0.36 -17.49 -2.48
N LEU A 158 1.16 -16.99 -3.41
CA LEU A 158 0.93 -15.67 -3.98
C LEU A 158 1.07 -15.82 -5.49
N LYS A 159 0.01 -16.28 -6.16
CA LYS A 159 -0.17 -15.90 -7.56
C LYS A 159 -0.53 -14.42 -7.48
N THR A 160 0.47 -13.56 -7.59
CA THR A 160 0.27 -12.18 -8.01
C THR A 160 -0.51 -12.26 -9.31
N ARG A 161 -1.83 -12.11 -9.24
CA ARG A 161 -2.61 -11.88 -10.43
C ARG A 161 -2.26 -10.44 -10.79
N VAL A 162 -1.24 -10.29 -11.62
CA VAL A 162 -0.96 -9.03 -12.31
C VAL A 162 -2.23 -8.73 -13.10
N VAL A 163 -3.11 -7.91 -12.53
CA VAL A 163 -4.21 -7.30 -13.26
C VAL A 163 -3.62 -6.04 -13.84
N GLY A 164 -3.55 -5.99 -15.17
CA GLY A 164 -3.20 -4.78 -15.92
C GLY A 164 -1.81 -4.81 -16.55
N GLY A 165 -1.66 -5.53 -17.67
CA GLY A 165 -0.85 -4.98 -18.75
C GLY A 165 -1.62 -3.79 -19.34
N CYS A 166 -0.93 -2.69 -19.65
CA CYS A 166 -1.57 -1.54 -20.30
C CYS A 166 -2.20 -1.97 -21.63
N GLU A 167 -3.48 -1.64 -21.83
CA GLU A 167 -4.13 -1.77 -23.13
C GLU A 167 -3.38 -0.84 -24.13
N PRO A 168 -2.85 -1.33 -25.26
CA PRO A 168 -2.01 -0.53 -26.16
C PRO A 168 -2.68 0.73 -26.73
N ALA A 169 -4.01 0.81 -26.66
CA ALA A 169 -4.78 1.98 -27.08
C ALA A 169 -4.67 3.18 -26.13
N LEU A 170 -4.28 2.96 -24.86
CA LEU A 170 -4.21 3.99 -23.82
C LEU A 170 -2.76 4.44 -23.51
N CYS A 171 -1.77 3.71 -24.01
CA CYS A 171 -0.34 4.01 -23.85
C CYS A 171 0.30 4.56 -25.16
N ALA A 172 -0.51 5.04 -26.10
CA ALA A 172 0.00 5.78 -27.25
C ALA A 172 0.28 7.24 -26.84
N ASP A 173 1.53 7.66 -26.98
CA ASP A 173 1.96 9.04 -26.76
C ASP A 173 1.11 10.00 -27.61
N ASP A 174 0.38 10.91 -26.96
CA ASP A 174 -0.36 11.98 -27.64
C ASP A 174 0.65 13.07 -28.08
N PRO A 175 0.78 13.38 -29.38
CA PRO A 175 1.73 14.36 -29.88
C PRO A 175 1.12 15.75 -29.76
N THR A 176 0.94 16.24 -28.53
CA THR A 176 0.72 17.66 -28.28
C THR A 176 1.62 18.13 -27.16
N THR A 177 2.90 18.24 -27.49
CA THR A 177 3.79 19.19 -26.84
C THR A 177 3.20 20.58 -27.00
N VAL A 178 2.71 21.15 -25.90
CA VAL A 178 2.44 22.58 -25.78
C VAL A 178 3.78 23.28 -25.95
N GLU A 179 4.00 23.85 -27.13
CA GLU A 179 5.14 24.73 -27.38
C GLU A 179 4.97 26.00 -26.53
N VAL A 180 5.84 26.14 -25.53
CA VAL A 180 6.13 27.41 -24.89
C VAL A 180 6.97 28.20 -25.88
N GLY A 181 6.34 29.14 -26.58
CA GLY A 181 7.01 30.03 -27.51
C GLY A 181 7.99 30.93 -26.79
N ASP A 182 9.20 31.05 -27.33
CA ASP A 182 10.09 32.17 -27.06
C ASP A 182 10.73 32.68 -28.36
N GLU A 183 10.59 34.00 -28.51
CA GLU A 183 11.37 34.96 -29.28
C GLU A 183 11.67 34.73 -30.76
N GLY A 184 10.97 35.53 -31.58
CA GLY A 184 11.27 35.73 -32.98
C GLY A 184 12.58 36.47 -33.21
N THR A 185 13.33 36.00 -34.21
CA THR A 185 14.29 36.80 -34.96
C THR A 185 14.25 36.43 -36.44
N GLY A 186 13.96 37.43 -37.27
CA GLY A 186 14.60 37.59 -38.58
C GLY A 186 14.07 36.77 -39.77
N GLY A 187 13.37 37.48 -40.67
CA GLY A 187 13.85 37.52 -42.05
C GLY A 187 13.05 36.80 -43.14
N ASN A 188 12.34 37.64 -43.90
CA ASN A 188 12.41 37.70 -45.38
C ASN A 188 11.54 36.75 -46.24
N GLY A 189 10.80 37.37 -47.18
CA GLY A 189 10.45 36.80 -48.48
C GLY A 189 8.98 36.40 -48.66
N ARG A 190 8.10 37.30 -49.13
CA ARG A 190 7.75 37.55 -50.55
C ARG A 190 6.68 36.60 -51.17
N VAL A 191 5.52 37.22 -51.42
CA VAL A 191 4.67 37.21 -52.63
C VAL A 191 3.76 36.01 -52.97
N GLY A 192 2.47 36.35 -53.09
CA GLY A 192 1.57 35.91 -54.16
C GLY A 192 0.49 34.93 -53.69
N GLY A 193 -0.82 35.17 -53.80
CA GLY A 193 -1.58 36.13 -54.58
C GLY A 193 -2.68 35.40 -55.35
N ALA A 194 -3.95 35.82 -55.08
CA ALA A 194 -5.15 35.64 -55.91
C ALA A 194 -5.66 34.19 -56.13
N ALA A 195 -6.95 33.89 -56.18
CA ALA A 195 -8.19 34.68 -56.18
C ALA A 195 -9.31 33.84 -55.53
#